data_AF-A0AAD3CSW5-F1
#
_entry.id   AF-A0AAD3CSW5-F1
#
_cell.length_a   1.000
_cell.length_b   1.000
_cell.length_c   1.000
_cell.angle_alpha   90.00
_cell.angle_beta   90.00
_cell.angle_gamma   90.00
#
_symmetry.space_group_name_H-M   'P 1'
#
loop_
_entity.id
_entity.type
_entity.pdbx_description
1 polymer ?
#
loop_
_entity_poly.entity_id
_entity_poly.type
_entity_poly.pdbx_seq_one_letter_code
_entity_poly.pdbx_strand_id
1 'polypeptide(L)'
;MRATFAKTYNNHTNTSLLKPSLILHVGPRKTGTTTIQGYLFQTNQGHSKSEMNKKKELMKTLEEDKFQMLSLKWSDGKHLIHFFNKLSIHKSYQTGESIYNRIDKELKNNLLTRRKNIAISNEAFSCLNPTVEAKKALEKLFDGYTVKVVMVYRPLMPFIKSLYQEQRRINVKKPDFEGLNHSTFGNEFGEDCQEELASYYAKIWDKPEFGDPLTTFNTFSFLFSKVEVLQLQLSNKIDILEQFACQALDAKNTCHLVKKYGPPERLNLGAGKKKFKLEEDLIVFEAQKRGLYASQSENKNCKRALRRKDHVLFLQQSLDKKNISVTFLQQKCINRKMLMKMKERALESERVLSSGQKFYDPLDNREFCSLEIASALRNPLILNIIQDPRICVKDKWKKLLFQ
;
A
#
# COMPACT_ATOMS: atom_id res chain seq x y z
N MET A 1 82.57 -2.08 -2.97
CA MET A 1 81.13 -2.33 -2.90
C MET A 1 80.40 -0.99 -2.85
N ARG A 2 79.76 -0.59 -3.95
CA ARG A 2 78.83 0.55 -4.01
C ARG A 2 77.42 -0.04 -3.94
N ALA A 3 76.65 0.32 -2.92
CA ALA A 3 75.23 0.01 -2.85
C ALA A 3 74.44 1.32 -2.81
N THR A 4 73.76 1.57 -3.93
CA THR A 4 72.90 2.71 -4.22
C THR A 4 71.60 2.57 -3.44
N PHE A 5 71.27 3.56 -2.60
CA PHE A 5 69.97 3.65 -1.95
C PHE A 5 68.92 4.15 -2.97
N ALA A 6 68.01 3.26 -3.37
CA ALA A 6 66.81 3.63 -4.10
C ALA A 6 65.72 4.09 -3.11
N LYS A 7 65.24 5.32 -3.31
CA LYS A 7 64.07 5.91 -2.65
C LYS A 7 62.81 5.14 -3.04
N THR A 8 62.08 4.62 -2.05
CA THR A 8 60.68 4.22 -2.24
C THR A 8 59.80 5.30 -1.60
N TYR A 9 59.19 6.14 -2.44
CA TYR A 9 58.15 7.09 -2.06
C TYR A 9 56.86 6.33 -1.75
N ASN A 10 56.52 6.17 -0.48
CA ASN A 10 55.18 5.79 -0.04
C ASN A 10 54.40 7.04 0.35
N ASN A 11 53.85 7.74 -0.64
CA ASN A 11 52.74 8.68 -0.43
C ASN A 11 51.44 7.98 -0.85
N HIS A 12 50.93 7.08 0.00
CA HIS A 12 49.52 6.73 -0.06
C HIS A 12 48.73 7.90 0.52
N THR A 13 48.18 8.73 -0.37
CA THR A 13 47.08 9.63 -0.06
C THR A 13 45.91 8.80 0.46
N ASN A 14 45.74 8.76 1.78
CA ASN A 14 44.51 8.33 2.45
C ASN A 14 43.39 9.34 2.15
N THR A 15 42.89 9.34 0.92
CA THR A 15 41.53 9.81 0.67
C THR A 15 40.60 8.74 1.23
N SER A 16 40.08 9.00 2.44
CA SER A 16 38.92 8.29 2.98
C SER A 16 37.83 8.29 1.91
N LEU A 17 37.73 7.20 1.14
CA LEU A 17 36.70 7.00 0.13
C LEU A 17 35.35 7.10 0.84
N LEU A 18 34.65 8.22 0.63
CA LEU A 18 33.30 8.46 1.17
C LEU A 18 32.45 7.20 0.96
N LYS A 19 31.85 6.71 2.04
CA LYS A 19 30.97 5.53 2.00
C LYS A 19 29.75 5.85 1.11
N PRO A 20 29.38 4.99 0.16
CA PRO A 20 28.16 5.19 -0.61
C PRO A 20 26.94 5.18 0.30
N SER A 21 25.88 5.85 -0.11
CA SER A 21 24.63 5.92 0.65
C SER A 21 23.79 4.67 0.42
N LEU A 22 23.15 4.16 1.48
CA LEU A 22 22.11 3.14 1.40
C LEU A 22 20.80 3.71 1.94
N ILE A 23 19.81 3.86 1.06
CA ILE A 23 18.48 4.34 1.40
C ILE A 23 17.59 3.13 1.68
N LEU A 24 17.20 2.96 2.94
CA LEU A 24 16.20 1.96 3.33
C LEU A 24 14.84 2.63 3.42
N HIS A 25 14.01 2.42 2.40
CA HIS A 25 12.63 2.89 2.42
C HIS A 25 11.72 1.90 3.14
N VAL A 26 11.09 2.38 4.22
CA VAL A 26 10.16 1.63 5.07
C VAL A 26 8.81 2.30 5.06
N GLY A 27 7.93 1.87 4.17
CA GLY A 27 6.58 2.42 4.10
C GLY A 27 5.56 1.38 4.55
N PRO A 28 4.80 1.64 5.64
CA PRO A 28 3.60 0.87 5.95
C PRO A 28 2.68 0.76 4.73
N ARG A 29 1.80 -0.23 4.70
CA ARG A 29 0.80 -0.33 3.62
C ARG A 29 0.00 0.97 3.51
N LYS A 30 -0.50 1.30 2.32
CA LYS A 30 -1.32 2.52 2.09
C LYS A 30 -0.63 3.86 2.37
N THR A 31 0.69 3.91 2.51
CA THR A 31 1.44 5.18 2.65
C THR A 31 2.12 5.63 1.36
N GLY A 32 1.89 4.98 0.21
CA GLY A 32 2.46 5.42 -1.08
C GLY A 32 3.69 4.62 -1.54
N THR A 33 4.12 3.62 -0.76
CA THR A 33 5.19 2.68 -1.14
C THR A 33 4.99 2.08 -2.53
N THR A 34 3.75 1.66 -2.84
CA THR A 34 3.41 1.10 -4.15
C THR A 34 3.72 2.07 -5.29
N THR A 35 3.51 3.38 -5.08
CA THR A 35 3.84 4.44 -6.06
C THR A 35 5.36 4.53 -6.24
N ILE A 36 6.11 4.65 -5.15
CA ILE A 36 7.58 4.71 -5.20
C ILE A 36 8.15 3.46 -5.90
N GLN A 37 7.69 2.27 -5.51
CA GLN A 37 8.11 1.00 -6.10
C GLN A 37 7.68 0.84 -7.57
N GLY A 38 6.51 1.36 -7.96
CA GLY A 38 6.01 1.29 -9.33
C GLY A 38 6.88 2.08 -10.30
N TYR A 39 7.36 3.26 -9.87
CA TYR A 39 8.06 4.20 -10.75
C TYR A 39 9.58 4.12 -10.65
N LEU A 40 10.14 3.89 -9.46
CA LEU A 40 11.59 3.93 -9.23
C LEU A 40 12.21 2.55 -9.03
N PHE A 41 11.39 1.50 -8.87
CA PHE A 41 11.90 0.14 -8.72
C PHE A 41 11.44 -0.71 -9.92
N GLN A 42 12.23 -1.72 -10.28
CA GLN A 42 11.89 -2.67 -11.35
C GLN A 42 10.77 -3.63 -10.91
N THR A 43 9.58 -3.10 -10.65
CA THR A 43 8.35 -3.87 -10.41
C THR A 43 7.44 -3.76 -11.64
N ASN A 44 6.97 -4.89 -12.16
CA ASN A 44 6.01 -4.92 -13.27
C ASN A 44 4.60 -4.63 -12.72
N GLN A 45 4.31 -3.37 -12.40
CA GLN A 45 2.92 -2.95 -12.19
C GLN A 45 2.29 -2.61 -13.54
N GLY A 46 1.00 -2.88 -13.70
CA GLY A 46 0.25 -2.71 -14.96
C GLY A 46 0.13 -1.25 -15.41
N HIS A 47 1.23 -0.71 -15.90
CA HIS A 47 1.38 0.65 -16.40
C HIS A 47 0.90 0.74 -17.85
N SER A 48 0.33 1.88 -18.24
CA SER A 48 0.08 2.18 -19.65
C SER A 48 1.41 2.26 -20.42
N LYS A 49 1.37 2.19 -21.76
CA LYS A 49 2.59 2.33 -22.58
C LYS A 49 3.34 3.65 -22.30
N SER A 50 2.61 4.73 -22.03
CA SER A 50 3.17 6.04 -21.66
C SER A 50 3.88 5.97 -20.30
N GLU A 51 3.26 5.34 -19.31
CA GLU A 51 3.84 5.16 -17.98
C GLU A 51 5.07 4.22 -17.97
N MET A 52 5.09 3.21 -18.84
CA MET A 52 6.28 2.38 -19.05
C MET A 52 7.46 3.19 -19.62
N ASN A 53 7.22 4.14 -20.52
CA ASN A 53 8.28 4.99 -21.07
C ASN A 53 8.85 5.93 -20.01
N LYS A 54 7.99 6.60 -19.22
CA LYS A 54 8.41 7.44 -18.10
C LYS A 54 9.27 6.65 -17.11
N LYS A 55 8.84 5.43 -16.76
CA LYS A 55 9.60 4.53 -15.89
C LYS A 55 10.99 4.22 -16.45
N LYS A 56 11.10 3.90 -17.73
CA LYS A 56 12.41 3.62 -18.36
C LYS A 56 13.34 4.83 -18.31
N GLU A 57 12.81 6.02 -18.56
CA GLU A 57 13.57 7.27 -18.47
C GLU A 57 14.04 7.51 -17.02
N LEU A 58 13.14 7.38 -16.04
CA LEU A 58 13.48 7.48 -14.60
C LEU A 58 14.57 6.49 -14.18
N MET A 59 14.50 5.23 -14.62
CA MET A 59 15.52 4.23 -14.30
C MET A 59 16.89 4.59 -14.88
N LYS A 60 16.91 5.13 -16.11
CA LYS A 60 18.16 5.62 -16.73
C LYS A 60 18.72 6.81 -15.96
N THR A 61 17.89 7.76 -15.60
CA THR A 61 18.29 8.95 -14.85
C THR A 61 18.79 8.61 -13.43
N LEU A 62 18.21 7.60 -12.78
CA LEU A 62 18.71 7.07 -11.51
C LEU A 62 20.13 6.50 -11.66
N GLU A 63 20.44 5.82 -12.77
CA GLU A 63 21.79 5.33 -13.04
C GLU A 63 22.79 6.47 -13.25
N GLU A 64 22.36 7.56 -13.92
CA GLU A 64 23.13 8.80 -14.07
C GLU A 64 23.39 9.48 -12.71
N ASP A 65 22.42 9.43 -11.79
CA ASP A 65 22.55 9.85 -10.39
C ASP A 65 23.34 8.85 -9.51
N LYS A 66 23.97 7.83 -10.12
CA LYS A 66 24.76 6.78 -9.45
C LYS A 66 23.97 5.96 -8.43
N PHE A 67 22.66 5.82 -8.62
CA PHE A 67 21.82 4.92 -7.83
C PHE A 67 21.68 3.55 -8.50
N GLN A 68 21.60 2.51 -7.67
CA GLN A 68 21.12 1.19 -8.03
C GLN A 68 19.94 0.83 -7.13
N MET A 69 18.83 0.48 -7.78
CA MET A 69 17.56 0.20 -7.13
C MET A 69 17.42 -1.31 -6.91
N LEU A 70 17.51 -1.77 -5.67
CA LEU A 70 17.38 -3.18 -5.34
C LEU A 70 15.88 -3.51 -5.17
N SER A 71 15.32 -4.15 -6.20
CA SER A 71 13.91 -4.55 -6.22
C SER A 71 13.71 -5.88 -5.49
N LEU A 72 12.88 -5.87 -4.45
CA LEU A 72 12.47 -7.07 -3.73
C LEU A 72 10.99 -7.35 -4.02
N LYS A 73 10.65 -8.60 -4.35
CA LYS A 73 9.24 -9.02 -4.37
C LYS A 73 8.66 -8.89 -2.96
N TRP A 74 7.33 -8.74 -2.89
CA TRP A 74 6.61 -8.75 -1.61
C TRP A 74 6.88 -10.02 -0.80
N SER A 75 6.89 -11.19 -1.46
CA SER A 75 7.25 -12.48 -0.84
C SER A 75 8.65 -12.46 -0.25
N ASP A 76 9.64 -11.93 -0.98
CA ASP A 76 11.03 -11.88 -0.54
C ASP A 76 11.15 -11.03 0.73
N GLY A 77 10.46 -9.88 0.75
CA GLY A 77 10.34 -9.03 1.94
C GLY A 77 9.78 -9.79 3.14
N LYS A 78 8.65 -10.48 2.99
CA LYS A 78 8.06 -11.26 4.10
C LYS A 78 9.02 -12.31 4.64
N HIS A 79 9.67 -13.07 3.76
CA HIS A 79 10.61 -14.11 4.17
C HIS A 79 11.82 -13.53 4.90
N LEU A 80 12.36 -12.41 4.41
CA LEU A 80 13.46 -11.70 5.04
C LEU A 80 13.08 -11.19 6.45
N ILE A 81 11.89 -10.61 6.61
CA ILE A 81 11.41 -10.16 7.91
C ILE A 81 11.14 -11.32 8.86
N HIS A 82 10.59 -12.42 8.36
CA HIS A 82 10.43 -13.62 9.17
C HIS A 82 11.76 -14.15 9.68
N PHE A 83 12.80 -14.14 8.84
CA PHE A 83 14.15 -14.48 9.27
C PHE A 83 14.65 -13.56 10.40
N PHE A 84 14.60 -12.24 10.22
CA PHE A 84 15.02 -11.30 11.28
C PHE A 84 14.25 -11.48 12.59
N ASN A 85 12.93 -11.67 12.51
CA ASN A 85 12.08 -11.87 13.68
C ASN A 85 12.33 -13.22 14.40
N LYS A 86 12.98 -14.19 13.75
CA LYS A 86 13.32 -15.49 14.35
C LYS A 86 14.72 -15.53 14.97
N LEU A 87 15.58 -14.55 14.66
CA LEU A 87 16.94 -14.47 15.21
C LEU A 87 16.95 -14.41 16.73
N SER A 88 16.02 -13.66 17.34
CA SER A 88 15.94 -13.49 18.81
C SER A 88 15.53 -14.75 19.56
N ILE A 89 15.01 -15.77 18.87
CA ILE A 89 14.64 -17.07 19.45
C ILE A 89 15.50 -18.21 18.90
N HIS A 90 16.64 -17.88 18.28
CA HIS A 90 17.62 -18.81 17.71
C HIS A 90 17.00 -19.87 16.77
N LYS A 91 15.91 -19.52 16.07
CA LYS A 91 15.29 -20.40 15.07
C LYS A 91 15.81 -20.05 13.68
N SER A 92 16.23 -21.06 12.93
CA SER A 92 16.62 -20.87 11.53
C SER A 92 15.38 -20.68 10.64
N TYR A 93 15.54 -19.85 9.60
CA TYR A 93 14.53 -19.68 8.57
C TYR A 93 15.23 -19.59 7.20
N GLN A 94 15.49 -20.77 6.62
CA GLN A 94 16.37 -20.94 5.47
C GLN A 94 15.98 -20.06 4.27
N THR A 95 14.69 -19.90 3.98
CA THR A 95 14.23 -19.07 2.86
C THR A 95 14.61 -17.61 3.05
N GLY A 96 14.39 -17.05 4.24
CA GLY A 96 14.76 -15.66 4.53
C GLY A 96 16.27 -15.47 4.66
N GLU A 97 16.99 -16.46 5.18
CA GLU A 97 18.46 -16.46 5.23
C GLU A 97 19.10 -16.47 3.83
N SER A 98 18.56 -17.26 2.91
CA SER A 98 18.99 -17.26 1.50
C SER A 98 18.81 -15.87 0.85
N ILE A 99 17.69 -15.20 1.13
CA ILE A 99 17.42 -13.84 0.66
C ILE A 99 18.41 -12.85 1.29
N TYR A 100 18.66 -12.95 2.60
CA TYR A 100 19.65 -12.13 3.30
C TYR A 100 21.03 -12.28 2.66
N ASN A 101 21.50 -13.52 2.45
CA ASN A 101 22.81 -13.79 1.86
C ASN A 101 22.92 -13.30 0.41
N ARG A 102 21.83 -13.37 -0.36
CA ARG A 102 21.78 -12.79 -1.71
C ARG A 102 21.97 -11.27 -1.68
N ILE A 103 21.27 -10.57 -0.78
CA ILE A 103 21.38 -9.11 -0.62
C ILE A 103 22.79 -8.75 -0.15
N ASP A 104 23.33 -9.44 0.86
CA ASP A 104 24.70 -9.24 1.36
C ASP A 104 25.75 -9.37 0.25
N LYS A 105 25.64 -10.41 -0.58
CA LYS A 105 26.51 -10.60 -1.75
C LYS A 105 26.40 -9.45 -2.75
N GLU A 106 25.19 -8.99 -3.05
CA GLU A 106 24.97 -7.87 -3.98
C GLU A 106 25.57 -6.56 -3.45
N LEU A 107 25.36 -6.27 -2.16
CA LEU A 107 25.89 -5.09 -1.49
C LEU A 107 27.43 -5.10 -1.44
N LYS A 108 28.04 -6.23 -1.08
CA LYS A 108 29.50 -6.40 -1.09
C LYS A 108 30.08 -6.26 -2.48
N ASN A 109 29.46 -6.88 -3.49
CA ASN A 109 29.90 -6.74 -4.87
C ASN A 109 29.82 -5.29 -5.35
N ASN A 110 28.76 -4.55 -4.98
CA ASN A 110 28.66 -3.13 -5.31
C ASN A 110 29.80 -2.32 -4.65
N LEU A 111 30.14 -2.56 -3.38
CA LEU A 111 31.25 -1.88 -2.71
C LEU A 111 32.61 -2.13 -3.38
N LEU A 112 32.82 -3.32 -3.94
CA LEU A 112 34.07 -3.71 -4.60
C LEU A 112 34.18 -3.17 -6.03
N THR A 113 33.07 -3.13 -6.78
CA THR A 113 33.13 -2.94 -8.24
C THR A 113 32.60 -1.60 -8.73
N ARG A 114 31.48 -1.12 -8.16
CA ARG A 114 30.70 -0.01 -8.74
C ARG A 114 30.61 1.20 -7.80
N ARG A 115 30.57 0.95 -6.50
CA ARG A 115 30.37 1.91 -5.41
C ARG A 115 29.18 2.86 -5.66
N LYS A 116 28.09 2.34 -6.24
CA LYS A 116 26.85 3.10 -6.42
C LYS A 116 26.14 3.28 -5.08
N ASN A 117 25.34 4.34 -4.97
CA ASN A 117 24.35 4.45 -3.91
C ASN A 117 23.28 3.36 -4.12
N ILE A 118 22.78 2.79 -3.04
CA ILE A 118 21.76 1.73 -3.08
C ILE A 118 20.47 2.24 -2.47
N ALA A 119 19.34 1.89 -3.07
CA ALA A 119 18.04 2.08 -2.43
C ALA A 119 17.25 0.77 -2.43
N ILE A 120 16.72 0.43 -1.26
CA ILE A 120 15.92 -0.78 -1.01
C ILE A 120 14.54 -0.31 -0.53
N SER A 121 13.47 -0.86 -1.09
CA SER A 121 12.11 -0.53 -0.69
C SER A 121 11.25 -1.79 -0.63
N ASN A 122 10.66 -2.07 0.54
CA ASN A 122 9.68 -3.13 0.69
C ASN A 122 8.68 -2.81 1.80
N GLU A 123 7.39 -2.97 1.53
CA GLU A 123 6.34 -2.74 2.54
C GLU A 123 6.48 -3.68 3.75
N ALA A 124 7.14 -4.85 3.57
CA ALA A 124 7.21 -5.88 4.61
C ALA A 124 8.06 -5.43 5.79
N PHE A 125 8.99 -4.50 5.58
CA PHE A 125 9.84 -3.93 6.64
C PHE A 125 9.01 -3.34 7.79
N SER A 126 7.77 -2.91 7.56
CA SER A 126 6.85 -2.47 8.62
C SER A 126 6.50 -3.56 9.64
N CYS A 127 6.72 -4.84 9.33
CA CYS A 127 6.43 -5.99 10.21
C CYS A 127 7.66 -6.46 11.02
N LEU A 128 8.77 -5.70 10.99
CA LEU A 128 9.99 -6.06 11.71
C LEU A 128 9.82 -5.82 13.22
N ASN A 129 10.26 -6.78 14.03
CA ASN A 129 10.33 -6.63 15.48
C ASN A 129 11.61 -5.88 15.87
N PRO A 130 11.55 -4.92 16.81
CA PRO A 130 12.71 -4.18 17.27
C PRO A 130 13.55 -5.01 18.26
N THR A 131 14.30 -5.99 17.76
CA THR A 131 15.21 -6.82 18.57
C THR A 131 16.66 -6.41 18.37
N VAL A 132 17.50 -6.70 19.38
CA VAL A 132 18.95 -6.44 19.31
C VAL A 132 19.59 -7.30 18.20
N GLU A 133 19.11 -8.52 18.00
CA GLU A 133 19.61 -9.43 16.96
C GLU A 133 19.26 -8.93 15.56
N ALA A 134 18.03 -8.42 15.36
CA ALA A 134 17.65 -7.81 14.09
C ALA A 134 18.49 -6.57 13.79
N LYS A 135 18.77 -5.74 14.81
CA LYS A 135 19.66 -4.58 14.70
C LYS A 135 21.06 -5.00 14.23
N LYS A 136 21.70 -5.92 14.94
CA LYS A 136 23.04 -6.43 14.59
C LYS A 136 23.09 -7.03 13.19
N ALA A 137 22.04 -7.76 12.80
CA ALA A 137 21.97 -8.35 11.47
C ALA A 137 21.83 -7.28 10.37
N LEU A 138 21.03 -6.23 10.58
CA LEU A 138 20.91 -5.11 9.64
C LEU A 138 22.19 -4.27 9.57
N GLU A 139 22.82 -3.98 10.71
CA GLU A 139 24.11 -3.28 10.77
C GLU A 139 25.19 -4.05 10.01
N LYS A 140 25.24 -5.38 10.18
CA LYS A 140 26.15 -6.24 9.42
C LYS A 140 25.83 -6.27 7.93
N LEU A 141 24.55 -6.36 7.56
CA LEU A 141 24.12 -6.40 6.15
C LEU A 141 24.48 -5.11 5.41
N PHE A 142 24.40 -3.97 6.09
CA PHE A 142 24.63 -2.65 5.49
C PHE A 142 26.03 -2.08 5.81
N ASP A 143 26.94 -2.91 6.32
CA ASP A 143 28.31 -2.49 6.59
C ASP A 143 28.98 -1.95 5.31
N GLY A 144 29.79 -0.90 5.48
CA GLY A 144 30.40 -0.15 4.38
C GLY A 144 29.53 0.93 3.73
N TYR A 145 28.26 1.08 4.11
CA TYR A 145 27.37 2.15 3.62
C TYR A 145 27.05 3.20 4.68
N THR A 146 26.69 4.40 4.23
CA THR A 146 26.00 5.40 5.06
C THR A 146 24.50 5.16 4.96
N VAL A 147 23.90 4.56 6.01
CA VAL A 147 22.48 4.18 5.98
C VAL A 147 21.59 5.36 6.32
N LYS A 148 20.60 5.62 5.46
CA LYS A 148 19.51 6.57 5.68
C LYS A 148 18.18 5.81 5.63
N VAL A 149 17.46 5.77 6.75
CA VAL A 149 16.12 5.19 6.79
C VAL A 149 15.11 6.26 6.43
N VAL A 150 14.22 5.95 5.48
CA VAL A 150 13.19 6.85 4.99
C VAL A 150 11.85 6.18 5.15
N MET A 151 10.98 6.78 5.94
CA MET A 151 9.62 6.32 6.16
C MET A 151 8.63 7.24 5.47
N VAL A 152 7.61 6.68 4.82
CA VAL A 152 6.46 7.48 4.38
C VAL A 152 5.32 7.40 5.36
N TYR A 153 4.88 8.58 5.78
CA TYR A 153 3.84 8.82 6.76
C TYR A 153 2.50 9.17 6.10
N ARG A 154 1.44 8.60 6.68
CA ARG A 154 0.07 9.02 6.50
C ARG A 154 -0.57 9.10 7.89
N PRO A 155 -1.33 10.16 8.20
CA PRO A 155 -2.12 10.25 9.42
C PRO A 155 -2.85 8.94 9.74
N LEU A 156 -2.75 8.49 11.00
CA LEU A 156 -3.16 7.15 11.41
C LEU A 156 -4.64 6.87 11.13
N MET A 157 -5.50 7.86 11.38
CA MET A 157 -6.95 7.78 11.14
C MET A 157 -7.27 7.51 9.65
N PRO A 158 -6.83 8.35 8.68
CA PRO A 158 -6.91 8.05 7.25
C PRO A 158 -6.22 6.74 6.83
N PHE A 159 -5.12 6.36 7.48
CA PHE A 159 -4.43 5.09 7.22
C PHE A 159 -5.32 3.89 7.55
N ILE A 160 -5.88 3.81 8.76
CA ILE A 160 -6.77 2.72 9.19
C ILE A 160 -8.00 2.63 8.26
N LYS A 161 -8.61 3.78 7.93
CA LYS A 161 -9.72 3.84 6.96
C LYS A 161 -9.33 3.23 5.62
N SER A 162 -8.15 3.59 5.13
CA SER A 162 -7.67 3.12 3.84
C SER A 162 -7.30 1.65 3.83
N LEU A 163 -6.84 1.11 4.96
CA LEU A 163 -6.54 -0.31 5.12
C LEU A 163 -7.84 -1.13 5.13
N TYR A 164 -8.83 -0.70 5.92
CA TYR A 164 -10.15 -1.32 5.94
C TYR A 164 -10.83 -1.30 4.56
N GLN A 165 -10.80 -0.17 3.86
CA GLN A 165 -11.33 -0.09 2.50
C GLN A 165 -10.57 -0.98 1.50
N GLU A 166 -9.27 -1.18 1.68
CA GLU A 166 -8.51 -2.12 0.85
C GLU A 166 -8.94 -3.56 1.13
N GLN A 167 -9.09 -3.94 2.40
CA GLN A 167 -9.57 -5.27 2.77
C GLN A 167 -10.89 -5.62 2.09
N ARG A 168 -11.85 -4.69 2.15
CA ARG A 168 -13.16 -4.87 1.49
C ARG A 168 -13.08 -4.92 -0.04
N ARG A 169 -12.01 -4.40 -0.65
CA ARG A 169 -11.82 -4.34 -2.12
C ARG A 169 -11.20 -5.58 -2.74
N ILE A 170 -10.41 -6.36 -1.99
CA ILE A 170 -9.49 -7.38 -2.54
C ILE A 170 -10.21 -8.42 -3.44
N ASN A 171 -11.50 -8.69 -3.22
CA ASN A 171 -12.24 -9.72 -3.96
C ASN A 171 -13.25 -9.20 -4.98
N VAL A 172 -13.58 -7.91 -4.91
CA VAL A 172 -14.49 -7.27 -5.87
C VAL A 172 -13.80 -7.03 -7.23
N LYS A 173 -12.46 -7.10 -7.28
CA LYS A 173 -11.61 -6.73 -8.43
C LYS A 173 -11.15 -7.87 -9.32
N LYS A 174 -11.22 -9.14 -8.90
CA LYS A 174 -10.71 -10.27 -9.72
C LYS A 174 -11.65 -10.48 -10.92
N PRO A 175 -11.14 -10.58 -12.17
CA PRO A 175 -11.95 -10.78 -13.38
C PRO A 175 -12.91 -11.98 -13.30
N ASP A 176 -12.52 -13.00 -12.54
CA ASP A 176 -13.31 -14.22 -12.33
C ASP A 176 -14.57 -13.98 -11.47
N PHE A 177 -14.65 -12.83 -10.77
CA PHE A 177 -15.83 -12.36 -10.05
C PHE A 177 -16.76 -11.49 -10.92
N GLU A 178 -16.52 -11.42 -12.23
CA GLU A 178 -17.51 -10.86 -13.16
C GLU A 178 -18.79 -11.71 -13.21
N GLY A 179 -18.71 -13.00 -12.86
CA GLY A 179 -19.85 -13.90 -12.76
C GLY A 179 -20.35 -14.10 -11.32
N LEU A 180 -21.68 -14.09 -11.15
CA LEU A 180 -22.38 -14.41 -9.88
C LEU A 180 -22.30 -15.90 -9.46
N ASN A 181 -21.27 -16.66 -9.89
CA ASN A 181 -21.15 -18.10 -9.67
C ASN A 181 -19.87 -18.52 -8.91
N HIS A 182 -19.16 -17.59 -8.27
CA HIS A 182 -17.94 -17.93 -7.53
C HIS A 182 -18.28 -18.61 -6.19
N SER A 183 -17.75 -19.82 -5.97
CA SER A 183 -18.05 -20.66 -4.80
C SER A 183 -17.31 -20.25 -3.52
N THR A 184 -16.24 -19.46 -3.65
CA THR A 184 -15.44 -18.97 -2.54
C THR A 184 -15.69 -17.48 -2.33
N PHE A 185 -16.46 -17.17 -1.28
CA PHE A 185 -16.64 -15.82 -0.77
C PHE A 185 -15.57 -15.54 0.29
N GLY A 186 -14.49 -14.88 -0.12
CA GLY A 186 -13.36 -14.57 0.75
C GLY A 186 -12.11 -14.23 -0.06
N ASN A 187 -11.09 -13.65 0.57
CA ASN A 187 -9.83 -13.41 -0.13
C ASN A 187 -9.03 -14.71 -0.32
N GLU A 188 -7.93 -14.64 -1.05
CA GLU A 188 -7.01 -15.78 -1.23
C GLU A 188 -6.39 -16.29 0.09
N PHE A 189 -6.66 -15.59 1.20
CA PHE A 189 -6.28 -15.93 2.57
C PHE A 189 -7.49 -16.37 3.43
N GLY A 190 -8.68 -16.53 2.85
CA GLY A 190 -9.90 -16.97 3.54
C GLY A 190 -10.63 -15.88 4.35
N GLU A 191 -10.25 -14.61 4.21
CA GLU A 191 -10.88 -13.52 4.98
C GLU A 191 -12.15 -12.99 4.33
N ASP A 192 -13.18 -12.73 5.15
CA ASP A 192 -14.46 -12.19 4.69
C ASP A 192 -14.31 -10.72 4.26
N CYS A 193 -14.60 -10.42 2.99
CA CYS A 193 -14.57 -9.04 2.46
C CYS A 193 -15.69 -8.14 3.04
N GLN A 194 -16.60 -8.73 3.81
CA GLN A 194 -17.70 -8.05 4.49
C GLN A 194 -17.53 -7.99 6.00
N GLU A 195 -16.34 -8.31 6.51
CA GLU A 195 -16.06 -8.20 7.94
C GLU A 195 -16.47 -6.82 8.47
N GLU A 196 -17.23 -6.86 9.58
CA GLU A 196 -17.71 -5.67 10.25
C GLU A 196 -16.53 -4.82 10.74
N LEU A 197 -16.66 -3.49 10.62
CA LEU A 197 -15.62 -2.54 11.00
C LEU A 197 -15.11 -2.73 12.44
N ALA A 198 -15.99 -3.01 13.40
CA ALA A 198 -15.60 -3.21 14.80
C ALA A 198 -14.78 -4.50 14.99
N SER A 199 -15.19 -5.60 14.35
CA SER A 199 -14.47 -6.87 14.37
C SER A 199 -13.11 -6.76 13.70
N TYR A 200 -13.08 -6.15 12.51
CA TYR A 200 -11.84 -5.90 11.78
C TYR A 200 -10.88 -5.05 12.61
N TYR A 201 -11.37 -3.95 13.19
CA TYR A 201 -10.56 -3.08 14.05
C TYR A 201 -9.97 -3.86 15.23
N ALA A 202 -10.77 -4.66 15.95
CA ALA A 202 -10.27 -5.47 17.06
C ALA A 202 -9.15 -6.43 16.62
N LYS A 203 -9.32 -7.09 15.46
CA LYS A 203 -8.29 -7.98 14.89
C LYS A 203 -6.99 -7.24 14.60
N ILE A 204 -7.05 -6.14 13.83
CA ILE A 204 -5.83 -5.45 13.38
C ILE A 204 -5.16 -4.62 14.48
N TRP A 205 -5.91 -4.23 15.51
CA TRP A 205 -5.39 -3.43 16.61
C TRP A 205 -4.55 -4.26 17.57
N ASP A 206 -5.02 -5.47 17.91
CA ASP A 206 -4.37 -6.33 18.91
C ASP A 206 -3.22 -7.15 18.29
N LYS A 207 -3.31 -7.49 17.00
CA LYS A 207 -2.29 -8.23 16.26
C LYS A 207 -2.13 -7.66 14.85
N PRO A 208 -1.50 -6.47 14.71
CA PRO A 208 -1.29 -5.88 13.40
C PRO A 208 -0.48 -6.83 12.51
N GLU A 209 -1.11 -7.37 11.46
CA GLU A 209 -0.41 -8.12 10.41
C GLU A 209 0.62 -7.24 9.69
N PHE A 210 0.44 -5.91 9.75
CA PHE A 210 1.31 -4.88 9.22
C PHE A 210 1.54 -3.81 10.28
N GLY A 211 2.79 -3.39 10.49
CA GLY A 211 3.07 -2.28 11.39
C GLY A 211 2.36 -1.02 10.92
N ASP A 212 1.62 -0.38 11.83
CA ASP A 212 1.08 0.96 11.59
C ASP A 212 2.23 2.00 11.52
N PRO A 213 1.95 3.24 11.09
CA PRO A 213 2.98 4.27 10.99
C PRO A 213 3.77 4.51 12.29
N LEU A 214 3.11 4.59 13.44
CA LEU A 214 3.78 4.84 14.71
C LEU A 214 4.65 3.65 15.12
N THR A 215 4.13 2.42 15.02
CA THR A 215 4.91 1.21 15.30
C THR A 215 6.13 1.12 14.39
N THR A 216 5.95 1.37 13.09
CA THR A 216 7.06 1.31 12.11
C THR A 216 8.13 2.34 12.45
N PHE A 217 7.74 3.57 12.76
CA PHE A 217 8.69 4.60 13.18
C PHE A 217 9.45 4.19 14.44
N ASN A 218 8.75 3.73 15.47
CA ASN A 218 9.37 3.31 16.73
C ASN A 218 10.34 2.15 16.52
N THR A 219 9.97 1.17 15.68
CA THR A 219 10.86 0.06 15.31
C THR A 219 12.13 0.58 14.66
N PHE A 220 12.03 1.43 13.62
CA PHE A 220 13.22 1.87 12.90
C PHE A 220 14.05 2.91 13.65
N SER A 221 13.44 3.70 14.53
CA SER A 221 14.15 4.60 15.46
C SER A 221 14.89 3.84 16.57
N PHE A 222 14.46 2.61 16.91
CA PHE A 222 15.24 1.71 17.77
C PHE A 222 16.43 1.09 17.02
N LEU A 223 16.20 0.66 15.78
CA LEU A 223 17.19 -0.03 14.97
C LEU A 223 18.28 0.93 14.42
N PHE A 224 17.92 2.18 14.10
CA PHE A 224 18.80 3.17 13.48
C PHE A 224 18.72 4.52 14.19
N SER A 225 19.82 5.27 14.16
CA SER A 225 19.95 6.55 14.86
C SER A 225 19.07 7.68 14.28
N LYS A 226 18.74 7.61 12.99
CA LYS A 226 17.96 8.64 12.31
C LYS A 226 16.99 8.01 11.31
N VAL A 227 15.72 8.39 11.44
CA VAL A 227 14.64 8.06 10.49
C VAL A 227 14.12 9.37 9.90
N GLU A 228 14.18 9.51 8.59
CA GLU A 228 13.57 10.62 7.86
C GLU A 228 12.12 10.28 7.54
N VAL A 229 11.20 11.20 7.82
CA VAL A 229 9.77 11.00 7.61
C VAL A 229 9.31 11.90 6.46
N LEU A 230 8.81 11.28 5.39
CA LEU A 230 8.15 11.95 4.27
C LEU A 230 6.63 11.87 4.44
N GLN A 231 5.87 12.89 4.09
CA GLN A 231 4.42 12.87 4.26
C GLN A 231 3.73 12.61 2.91
N LEU A 232 2.86 11.59 2.85
CA LEU A 232 2.16 11.21 1.62
C LEU A 232 1.36 12.35 0.98
N GLN A 233 0.81 13.24 1.81
CA GLN A 233 0.07 14.42 1.37
C GLN A 233 0.56 15.64 2.13
N LEU A 234 1.47 16.38 1.53
CA LEU A 234 1.82 17.71 2.01
C LEU A 234 0.75 18.72 1.60
N SER A 235 0.52 19.72 2.45
CA SER A 235 -0.38 20.85 2.17
C SER A 235 0.00 21.64 0.90
N ASN A 236 1.26 21.56 0.48
CA ASN A 236 1.81 22.20 -0.72
C ASN A 236 1.63 21.40 -2.03
N LYS A 237 0.87 20.28 -2.01
CA LYS A 237 0.58 19.42 -3.17
C LYS A 237 1.79 18.72 -3.81
N ILE A 238 2.96 18.69 -3.15
CA ILE A 238 4.12 17.92 -3.64
C ILE A 238 3.84 16.42 -3.51
N ASP A 239 3.95 15.68 -4.61
CA ASP A 239 3.71 14.23 -4.62
C ASP A 239 4.82 13.46 -3.92
N ILE A 240 4.48 12.30 -3.37
CA ILE A 240 5.44 11.46 -2.65
C ILE A 240 6.60 10.98 -3.52
N LEU A 241 6.38 10.80 -4.83
CA LEU A 241 7.44 10.43 -5.75
C LEU A 241 8.50 11.53 -5.86
N GLU A 242 8.06 12.79 -5.88
CA GLU A 242 8.95 13.95 -5.90
C GLU A 242 9.69 14.10 -4.57
N GLN A 243 8.99 14.00 -3.44
CA GLN A 243 9.63 14.02 -2.12
C GLN A 243 10.70 12.94 -2.02
N PHE A 244 10.41 11.71 -2.47
CA PHE A 244 11.37 10.63 -2.40
C PHE A 244 12.59 10.86 -3.30
N ALA A 245 12.38 11.26 -4.57
CA ALA A 245 13.49 11.51 -5.48
C ALA A 245 14.36 12.71 -5.05
N CYS A 246 13.74 13.78 -4.58
CA CYS A 246 14.43 15.04 -4.28
C CYS A 246 14.99 15.10 -2.86
N GLN A 247 14.31 14.55 -1.85
CA GLN A 247 14.69 14.69 -0.44
C GLN A 247 15.35 13.40 0.09
N ALA A 248 14.74 12.25 -0.18
CA ALA A 248 15.25 10.98 0.33
C ALA A 248 16.51 10.54 -0.41
N LEU A 249 16.44 10.48 -1.75
CA LEU A 249 17.56 10.07 -2.59
C LEU A 249 18.56 11.21 -2.84
N ASP A 250 18.13 12.47 -2.81
CA ASP A 250 18.92 13.62 -3.30
C ASP A 250 19.44 13.39 -4.73
N ALA A 251 18.62 12.74 -5.56
CA ALA A 251 18.95 12.36 -6.92
C ALA A 251 18.63 13.52 -7.87
N LYS A 252 19.62 14.37 -8.17
CA LYS A 252 19.41 15.67 -8.86
C LYS A 252 18.71 15.53 -10.19
N ASN A 253 19.18 14.63 -11.06
CA ASN A 253 18.60 14.48 -12.39
C ASN A 253 17.20 13.84 -12.31
N THR A 254 17.04 12.83 -11.45
CA THR A 254 15.78 12.13 -11.23
C THR A 254 14.73 13.07 -10.63
N CYS A 255 15.12 13.92 -9.68
CA CYS A 255 14.28 14.96 -9.07
C CYS A 255 13.78 15.94 -10.13
N HIS A 256 14.65 16.41 -11.03
CA HIS A 256 14.25 17.28 -12.13
C HIS A 256 13.22 16.60 -13.05
N LEU A 257 13.45 15.34 -13.39
CA LEU A 257 12.56 14.58 -14.27
C LEU A 257 11.18 14.32 -13.63
N VAL A 258 11.14 13.94 -12.36
CA VAL A 258 9.87 13.75 -11.63
C VAL A 258 9.08 15.06 -11.55
N LYS A 259 9.73 16.19 -11.27
CA LYS A 259 9.08 17.51 -11.29
C LYS A 259 8.48 17.86 -12.64
N LYS A 260 9.19 17.53 -13.73
CA LYS A 260 8.72 17.74 -15.11
C LYS A 260 7.50 16.89 -15.44
N TYR A 261 7.49 15.62 -15.03
CA TYR A 261 6.34 14.73 -15.26
C TYR A 261 5.15 15.05 -14.38
N GLY A 262 5.38 15.66 -13.21
CA GLY A 262 4.34 15.88 -12.22
C GLY A 262 3.91 14.59 -11.52
N PRO A 263 2.80 14.63 -10.75
CA PRO A 263 2.33 13.48 -10.02
C PRO A 263 1.99 12.32 -10.97
N PRO A 264 2.36 11.08 -10.61
CA PRO A 264 2.05 9.92 -11.42
C PRO A 264 0.54 9.77 -11.63
N GLU A 265 0.13 9.27 -12.79
CA GLU A 265 -1.27 8.90 -13.02
C GLU A 265 -1.65 7.79 -12.03
N ARG A 266 -2.35 8.18 -10.95
CA ARG A 266 -2.78 7.22 -9.95
C ARG A 266 -3.79 6.30 -10.64
N LEU A 267 -3.50 5.01 -10.67
CA LEU A 267 -4.29 3.96 -11.32
C LEU A 267 -5.78 3.92 -10.92
N ASN A 268 -6.19 4.67 -9.88
CA ASN A 268 -7.55 4.80 -9.38
C ASN A 268 -8.23 6.17 -9.65
N LEU A 269 -7.56 7.13 -10.30
CA LEU A 269 -8.07 8.50 -10.54
C LEU A 269 -8.21 8.88 -12.02
N GLY A 270 -7.77 8.03 -12.95
CA GLY A 270 -7.91 8.31 -14.38
C GLY A 270 -9.38 8.52 -14.78
N ALA A 271 -9.64 9.58 -15.54
CA ALA A 271 -10.96 10.03 -16.00
C ALA A 271 -11.80 8.96 -16.77
N GLY A 272 -11.18 7.85 -17.18
CA GLY A 272 -11.83 6.74 -17.87
C GLY A 272 -12.13 5.49 -17.03
N LYS A 273 -11.71 5.40 -15.77
CA LYS A 273 -12.03 4.23 -14.92
C LYS A 273 -13.34 4.47 -14.19
N LYS A 274 -14.40 3.79 -14.66
CA LYS A 274 -15.72 3.67 -14.02
C LYS A 274 -15.55 3.67 -12.50
N LYS A 275 -16.15 4.65 -11.82
CA LYS A 275 -16.12 4.79 -10.35
C LYS A 275 -16.37 3.42 -9.75
N PHE A 276 -15.32 2.80 -9.22
CA PHE A 276 -15.44 1.56 -8.48
C PHE A 276 -16.21 1.90 -7.21
N LYS A 277 -17.50 1.56 -7.21
CA LYS A 277 -18.44 1.92 -6.17
C LYS A 277 -18.51 0.77 -5.17
N LEU A 278 -17.50 0.74 -4.29
CA LEU A 278 -17.23 -0.38 -3.38
C LEU A 278 -18.47 -0.76 -2.54
N GLU A 279 -19.24 0.21 -2.06
CA GLU A 279 -20.39 -0.05 -1.19
C GLU A 279 -21.53 -0.73 -1.97
N GLU A 280 -21.87 -0.22 -3.15
CA GLU A 280 -22.82 -0.81 -4.08
C GLU A 280 -22.39 -2.22 -4.52
N ASP A 281 -21.10 -2.39 -4.81
CA ASP A 281 -20.54 -3.71 -5.12
C ASP A 281 -20.80 -4.68 -3.96
N LEU A 282 -20.49 -4.30 -2.73
CA LEU A 282 -20.69 -5.16 -1.55
C LEU A 282 -22.16 -5.48 -1.29
N ILE A 283 -23.07 -4.52 -1.50
CA ILE A 283 -24.52 -4.77 -1.43
C ILE A 283 -24.91 -5.85 -2.45
N VAL A 284 -24.47 -5.71 -3.70
CA VAL A 284 -24.78 -6.65 -4.79
C VAL A 284 -24.21 -8.03 -4.50
N PHE A 285 -22.98 -8.11 -3.96
CA PHE A 285 -22.35 -9.37 -3.59
C PHE A 285 -23.08 -10.07 -2.43
N GLU A 286 -23.44 -9.34 -1.38
CA GLU A 286 -24.13 -9.95 -0.24
C GLU A 286 -25.55 -10.39 -0.58
N ALA A 287 -26.24 -9.62 -1.42
CA ALA A 287 -27.55 -10.01 -1.94
C ALA A 287 -27.50 -11.32 -2.71
N GLN A 288 -26.45 -11.51 -3.50
CA GLN A 288 -26.19 -12.75 -4.22
C GLN A 288 -25.95 -13.92 -3.28
N LYS A 289 -25.06 -13.75 -2.30
CA LYS A 289 -24.73 -14.77 -1.29
C LYS A 289 -25.98 -15.25 -0.56
N ARG A 290 -26.93 -14.35 -0.31
CA ARG A 290 -28.22 -14.64 0.33
C ARG A 290 -29.31 -15.13 -0.62
N GLY A 291 -29.04 -15.26 -1.92
CA GLY A 291 -30.03 -15.68 -2.91
C GLY A 291 -31.21 -14.71 -3.06
N LEU A 292 -31.00 -13.40 -2.82
CA LEU A 292 -32.08 -12.42 -2.80
C LEU A 292 -32.53 -11.95 -4.19
N TYR A 293 -31.84 -12.33 -5.25
CA TYR A 293 -32.30 -12.02 -6.60
C TYR A 293 -33.50 -12.87 -6.96
N ALA A 294 -34.48 -12.26 -7.67
CA ALA A 294 -35.67 -12.95 -8.15
C ALA A 294 -35.28 -14.27 -8.86
N SER A 295 -36.02 -15.35 -8.55
CA SER A 295 -35.59 -16.73 -8.77
C SER A 295 -35.15 -16.99 -10.22
N GLN A 296 -33.99 -17.64 -10.33
CA GLN A 296 -33.38 -18.02 -11.62
C GLN A 296 -34.18 -19.09 -12.38
N SER A 297 -35.15 -19.73 -11.71
CA SER A 297 -35.93 -20.86 -12.24
C SER A 297 -37.00 -20.45 -13.24
N GLU A 298 -37.48 -19.22 -13.24
CA GLU A 298 -38.62 -18.81 -14.07
C GLU A 298 -38.24 -18.12 -15.38
N ASN A 299 -36.97 -17.69 -15.55
CA ASN A 299 -36.59 -16.89 -16.71
C ASN A 299 -35.24 -17.31 -17.32
N LYS A 300 -35.27 -18.23 -18.31
CA LYS A 300 -34.09 -18.73 -19.05
C LYS A 300 -33.23 -17.60 -19.66
N ASN A 301 -33.80 -16.41 -19.87
CA ASN A 301 -33.12 -15.22 -20.39
C ASN A 301 -32.29 -14.45 -19.33
N CYS A 302 -32.48 -14.69 -18.03
CA CYS A 302 -31.73 -13.99 -16.97
C CYS A 302 -30.25 -14.44 -16.88
N LYS A 303 -29.87 -15.53 -17.57
CA LYS A 303 -28.46 -15.99 -17.66
C LYS A 303 -27.49 -14.92 -18.21
N ARG A 304 -27.97 -13.93 -18.97
CA ARG A 304 -27.14 -12.84 -19.53
C ARG A 304 -27.04 -11.57 -18.66
N ALA A 305 -27.88 -11.45 -17.61
CA ALA A 305 -27.86 -10.38 -16.61
C ALA A 305 -26.94 -10.70 -15.41
N LEU A 306 -26.32 -11.89 -15.40
CA LEU A 306 -25.43 -12.42 -14.36
C LEU A 306 -24.08 -11.68 -14.20
N ARG A 307 -23.93 -10.45 -14.72
CA ARG A 307 -22.70 -9.67 -14.54
C ARG A 307 -22.90 -8.71 -13.38
N ARG A 308 -22.02 -8.80 -12.37
CA ARG A 308 -21.92 -7.86 -11.23
C ARG A 308 -22.14 -6.40 -11.64
N LYS A 309 -21.54 -5.99 -12.77
CA LYS A 309 -21.63 -4.62 -13.33
C LYS A 309 -23.06 -4.18 -13.64
N ASP A 310 -23.92 -5.07 -14.12
CA ASP A 310 -25.29 -4.75 -14.52
C ASP A 310 -26.16 -4.53 -13.28
N HIS A 311 -26.02 -5.38 -12.26
CA HIS A 311 -26.68 -5.21 -10.96
C HIS A 311 -26.26 -3.93 -10.24
N VAL A 312 -24.97 -3.62 -10.24
CA VAL A 312 -24.43 -2.41 -9.64
C VAL A 312 -24.94 -1.16 -10.36
N LEU A 313 -24.99 -1.18 -11.70
CA LEU A 313 -25.54 -0.07 -12.47
C LEU A 313 -27.02 0.14 -12.19
N PHE A 314 -27.80 -0.95 -12.11
CA PHE A 314 -29.22 -0.87 -11.83
C PHE A 314 -29.52 -0.32 -10.42
N LEU A 315 -28.77 -0.80 -9.41
CA LEU A 315 -28.85 -0.28 -8.05
C LEU A 315 -28.58 1.22 -8.03
N GLN A 316 -27.51 1.66 -8.69
CA GLN A 316 -27.15 3.07 -8.76
C GLN A 316 -28.24 3.92 -9.41
N GLN A 317 -28.73 3.52 -10.59
CA GLN A 317 -29.77 4.29 -11.29
C GLN A 317 -31.06 4.37 -10.47
N SER A 318 -31.42 3.30 -9.77
CA SER A 318 -32.62 3.27 -8.92
C SER A 318 -32.49 4.18 -7.70
N LEU A 319 -31.28 4.27 -7.14
CA LEU A 319 -30.94 5.17 -6.05
C LEU A 319 -30.87 6.63 -6.51
N ASP A 320 -30.22 6.88 -7.65
CA ASP A 320 -30.11 8.21 -8.27
C ASP A 320 -31.50 8.78 -8.61
N LYS A 321 -32.41 7.97 -9.16
CA LYS A 321 -33.82 8.35 -9.42
C LYS A 321 -34.58 8.78 -8.17
N LYS A 322 -34.16 8.27 -7.00
CA LYS A 322 -34.75 8.59 -5.71
C LYS A 322 -33.95 9.64 -4.94
N ASN A 323 -32.88 10.18 -5.54
CA ASN A 323 -31.94 11.11 -4.92
C ASN A 323 -31.36 10.58 -3.59
N ILE A 324 -31.09 9.27 -3.51
CA ILE A 324 -30.52 8.61 -2.34
C ILE A 324 -29.12 8.10 -2.69
N SER A 325 -28.16 8.34 -1.81
CA SER A 325 -26.83 7.73 -1.84
C SER A 325 -26.77 6.53 -0.89
N VAL A 326 -26.01 5.50 -1.24
CA VAL A 326 -25.72 4.36 -0.33
C VAL A 326 -25.10 4.80 1.00
N THR A 327 -24.44 5.97 1.02
CA THR A 327 -23.85 6.56 2.22
C THR A 327 -24.88 7.02 3.25
N PHE A 328 -26.16 7.19 2.86
CA PHE A 328 -27.25 7.51 3.79
C PHE A 328 -27.92 6.27 4.38
N LEU A 329 -27.56 5.07 3.91
CA LEU A 329 -28.03 3.82 4.52
C LEU A 329 -27.35 3.62 5.88
N GLN A 330 -27.92 2.73 6.70
CA GLN A 330 -27.47 2.47 8.06
C GLN A 330 -25.95 2.20 8.11
N GLN A 331 -25.26 3.10 8.79
CA GLN A 331 -23.85 2.99 9.09
C GLN A 331 -23.68 2.33 10.44
N LYS A 332 -22.63 1.53 10.58
CA LYS A 332 -22.19 1.00 11.87
C LYS A 332 -20.83 1.56 12.20
N CYS A 333 -20.76 2.20 13.35
CA CYS A 333 -19.58 2.85 13.87
C CYS A 333 -18.91 1.95 14.90
N ILE A 334 -17.59 2.06 15.02
CA ILE A 334 -16.90 1.44 16.15
C ILE A 334 -17.40 2.05 17.47
N ASN A 335 -17.37 1.28 18.55
CA ASN A 335 -17.81 1.80 19.85
C ASN A 335 -16.89 2.92 20.35
N ARG A 336 -17.41 3.73 21.28
CA ARG A 336 -16.70 4.89 21.84
C ARG A 336 -15.33 4.53 22.43
N LYS A 337 -15.20 3.38 23.10
CA LYS A 337 -13.94 2.94 23.71
C LYS A 337 -12.87 2.67 22.64
N MET A 338 -13.23 2.02 21.54
CA MET A 338 -12.34 1.80 20.40
C MET A 338 -11.97 3.12 19.71
N LEU A 339 -12.96 4.02 19.52
CA LEU A 339 -12.72 5.33 18.92
C LEU A 339 -11.73 6.16 19.75
N MET A 340 -11.88 6.18 21.08
CA MET A 340 -10.97 6.91 21.97
C MET A 340 -9.54 6.36 21.87
N LYS A 341 -9.36 5.04 21.94
CA LYS A 341 -8.05 4.41 21.77
C LYS A 341 -7.41 4.75 20.42
N MET A 342 -8.22 4.76 19.35
CA MET A 342 -7.76 5.14 18.02
C MET A 342 -7.33 6.61 17.95
N LYS A 343 -8.12 7.51 18.55
CA LYS A 343 -7.81 8.94 18.61
C LYS A 343 -6.55 9.22 19.42
N GLU A 344 -6.38 8.57 20.58
CA GLU A 344 -5.18 8.69 21.42
C GLU A 344 -3.92 8.26 20.66
N ARG A 345 -3.96 7.10 20.00
CA ARG A 345 -2.82 6.62 19.20
C ARG A 345 -2.56 7.50 17.98
N ALA A 346 -3.61 8.04 17.36
CA ALA A 346 -3.47 8.95 16.22
C ALA A 346 -2.82 10.26 16.66
N LEU A 347 -3.26 10.84 17.78
CA LEU A 347 -2.65 12.02 18.38
C LEU A 347 -1.16 11.80 18.67
N GLU A 348 -0.81 10.65 19.24
CA GLU A 348 0.59 10.30 19.49
C GLU A 348 1.38 10.17 18.18
N SER A 349 0.81 9.51 17.17
CA SER A 349 1.42 9.40 15.85
C SER A 349 1.66 10.77 15.21
N GLU A 350 0.72 11.70 15.29
CA GLU A 350 0.88 13.06 14.77
C GLU A 350 1.98 13.82 15.53
N ARG A 351 2.01 13.73 16.87
CA ARG A 351 3.06 14.40 17.68
C ARG A 351 4.46 13.97 17.27
N VAL A 352 4.64 12.67 17.02
CA VAL A 352 5.95 12.11 16.68
C VAL A 352 6.32 12.34 15.21
N LEU A 353 5.34 12.28 14.28
CA LEU A 353 5.62 12.18 12.83
C LEU A 353 5.28 13.43 12.02
N SER A 354 4.50 14.38 12.54
CA SER A 354 4.01 15.54 11.75
C SER A 354 5.03 16.67 11.57
N SER A 355 6.20 16.60 12.22
CA SER A 355 7.34 17.52 12.06
C SER A 355 6.95 19.01 11.91
N GLY A 356 6.03 19.49 12.77
CA GLY A 356 5.64 20.90 12.86
C GLY A 356 4.70 21.41 11.76
N GLN A 357 4.19 20.54 10.88
CA GLN A 357 3.14 20.90 9.93
C GLN A 357 1.75 20.86 10.57
N LYS A 358 0.76 21.53 9.94
CA LYS A 358 -0.62 21.66 10.44
C LYS A 358 -1.14 20.32 10.95
N PHE A 359 -1.38 20.29 12.26
CA PHE A 359 -1.95 19.17 12.98
C PHE A 359 -3.21 18.67 12.28
N TYR A 360 -3.21 17.41 11.81
CA TYR A 360 -4.45 16.75 11.45
C TYR A 360 -5.20 16.53 12.75
N ASP A 361 -6.21 17.35 13.05
CA ASP A 361 -6.98 17.20 14.28
C ASP A 361 -7.76 15.87 14.25
N PRO A 362 -7.29 14.82 14.95
CA PRO A 362 -8.01 13.56 14.99
C PRO A 362 -9.24 13.66 15.91
N LEU A 363 -9.40 14.79 16.62
CA LEU A 363 -10.49 15.04 17.55
C LEU A 363 -11.74 15.56 16.86
N ASP A 364 -11.71 15.82 15.55
CA ASP A 364 -12.95 16.02 14.79
C ASP A 364 -13.94 14.90 15.17
N ASN A 365 -15.14 15.28 15.63
CA ASN A 365 -16.11 14.37 16.24
C ASN A 365 -16.76 13.41 15.22
N ARG A 366 -16.14 13.26 14.05
CA ARG A 366 -16.59 12.32 13.04
C ARG A 366 -16.42 10.91 13.57
N GLU A 367 -17.56 10.25 13.69
CA GLU A 367 -17.62 8.83 13.99
C GLU A 367 -16.88 8.04 12.90
N PHE A 368 -16.22 6.96 13.32
CA PHE A 368 -15.55 6.05 12.40
C PHE A 368 -16.51 4.94 12.01
N CYS A 369 -17.25 5.18 10.92
CA CYS A 369 -18.32 4.31 10.48
C CYS A 369 -18.09 3.73 9.10
N SER A 370 -18.80 2.66 8.83
CA SER A 370 -18.90 2.03 7.54
C SER A 370 -20.31 1.50 7.32
N LEU A 371 -20.73 1.43 6.06
CA LEU A 371 -21.99 0.81 5.67
C LEU A 371 -22.08 -0.62 6.20
N GLU A 372 -23.14 -0.90 6.96
CA GLU A 372 -23.46 -2.25 7.43
C GLU A 372 -24.28 -2.97 6.35
N ILE A 373 -23.61 -3.81 5.56
CA ILE A 373 -24.22 -4.44 4.38
C ILE A 373 -25.46 -5.27 4.74
N ALA A 374 -25.41 -6.00 5.87
CA ALA A 374 -26.55 -6.78 6.34
C ALA A 374 -27.80 -5.93 6.62
N SER A 375 -27.61 -4.74 7.20
CA SER A 375 -28.70 -3.79 7.46
C SER A 375 -29.15 -3.07 6.20
N ALA A 376 -28.23 -2.73 5.30
CA ALA A 376 -28.57 -2.19 3.99
C ALA A 376 -29.53 -3.13 3.23
N LEU A 377 -29.34 -4.44 3.29
CA LEU A 377 -30.22 -5.42 2.67
C LEU A 377 -31.56 -5.66 3.39
N ARG A 378 -31.68 -5.25 4.65
CA ARG A 378 -32.96 -5.24 5.37
C ARG A 378 -33.78 -3.98 5.07
N ASN A 379 -33.15 -2.96 4.49
CA ASN A 379 -33.86 -1.75 4.10
C ASN A 379 -34.85 -2.08 2.95
N PRO A 380 -36.16 -1.85 3.13
CA PRO A 380 -37.17 -2.19 2.12
C PRO A 380 -36.89 -1.56 0.76
N LEU A 381 -36.32 -0.36 0.72
CA LEU A 381 -35.95 0.29 -0.53
C LEU A 381 -34.91 -0.53 -1.31
N ILE A 382 -33.84 -0.94 -0.63
CA ILE A 382 -32.74 -1.68 -1.24
C ILE A 382 -33.19 -3.08 -1.63
N LEU A 383 -33.95 -3.74 -0.77
CA LEU A 383 -34.50 -5.07 -1.04
C LEU A 383 -35.41 -5.06 -2.26
N ASN A 384 -36.32 -4.08 -2.37
CA ASN A 384 -37.21 -3.92 -3.52
C ASN A 384 -36.44 -3.67 -4.83
N ILE A 385 -35.33 -2.93 -4.78
CA ILE A 385 -34.47 -2.73 -5.96
C ILE A 385 -33.79 -4.05 -6.33
N ILE A 386 -33.22 -4.77 -5.37
CA ILE A 386 -32.51 -6.03 -5.62
C ILE A 386 -33.43 -7.12 -6.17
N GLN A 387 -34.66 -7.17 -5.68
CA GLN A 387 -35.68 -8.15 -6.07
C GLN A 387 -36.45 -7.75 -7.34
N ASP A 388 -36.17 -6.59 -7.92
CA ASP A 388 -36.88 -6.11 -9.10
C ASP A 388 -36.62 -7.04 -10.32
N PRO A 389 -37.65 -7.71 -10.85
CA PRO A 389 -37.49 -8.67 -11.95
C PRO A 389 -37.00 -8.00 -13.24
N ARG A 390 -37.13 -6.66 -13.37
CA ARG A 390 -36.61 -5.92 -14.53
C ARG A 390 -35.10 -6.08 -14.66
N ILE A 391 -34.37 -6.33 -13.56
CA ILE A 391 -32.90 -6.51 -13.55
C ILE A 391 -32.44 -7.57 -14.54
N CYS A 392 -33.28 -8.59 -14.78
CA CYS A 392 -33.03 -9.70 -15.69
C CYS A 392 -33.22 -9.39 -17.19
N VAL A 393 -33.83 -8.24 -17.57
CA VAL A 393 -34.26 -8.00 -18.96
C VAL A 393 -33.31 -7.04 -19.68
N LYS A 394 -32.18 -7.56 -20.18
CA LYS A 394 -31.11 -6.80 -20.85
C LYS A 394 -31.59 -5.85 -21.96
N ASP A 395 -32.65 -6.20 -22.68
CA ASP A 395 -33.14 -5.47 -23.85
C ASP A 395 -34.15 -4.34 -23.55
N LYS A 396 -34.72 -4.27 -22.34
CA LYS A 396 -35.64 -3.16 -21.95
C LYS A 396 -34.92 -1.98 -21.29
N TRP A 397 -33.73 -2.18 -20.74
CA TRP A 397 -32.94 -1.11 -20.10
C TRP A 397 -32.61 0.04 -21.05
N LYS A 398 -32.30 -0.26 -22.31
CA LYS A 398 -31.99 0.78 -23.31
C LYS A 398 -33.19 1.62 -23.74
N LYS A 399 -34.42 1.08 -23.65
CA LYS A 399 -35.65 1.78 -24.07
C LYS A 399 -36.28 2.62 -22.95
N LEU A 400 -36.12 2.23 -21.69
CA LEU A 400 -36.55 3.00 -20.51
C LEU A 400 -35.60 4.16 -20.15
N LEU A 401 -34.56 4.40 -20.96
CA LEU A 401 -33.56 5.47 -20.79
C LEU A 401 -33.88 6.75 -21.57
N PHE A 402 -34.96 6.76 -22.37
CA PHE A 402 -35.37 7.89 -23.22
C PHE A 402 -36.86 8.26 -23.09
N GLN A 403 -37.49 7.88 -21.97
CA GLN A 403 -38.76 8.42 -21.49
C GLN A 403 -38.55 8.83 -20.04
#